data_AF-A0A2N5KJQ3-F1
#
_entry.id   AF-A0A2N5KJQ3-F1
#
_cell.length_a   1.000
_cell.length_b   1.000
_cell.length_c   1.000
_cell.angle_alpha   90.00
_cell.angle_beta   90.00
_cell.angle_gamma   90.00
#
_symmetry.space_group_name_H-M   'P 1'
#
loop_
_entity.id
_entity.type
_entity.pdbx_description
1 polymer ?
#
loop_
_entity_poly.entity_id
_entity_poly.type
_entity_poly.pdbx_seq_one_letter_code
_entity_poly.pdbx_strand_id
1 'polypeptide(L)'
;MYKRRRLLAVSLLMLSALALVVVAFAQTSGAEEQALPIDPNSAETDTVLAEAAGLPISSPVRPEEITALGYHPEGESLIEMSPRGENLSTNAFLGLLTTGSTPEKIRYNVMPAGSRLGSLTGALDVGAEARTTVYSPVNGTVVAIRPDPVLQDAANVVEIKPVDTPQLRVSVSLVGDIDAEVGPKSPVTAGMTALGSVADSAEVLKPQLAGYTSGSGNHVTVSISRVD
;
A
#
# COMPACT_ATOMS: atom_id res chain seq x y z
N MET A 1 31.68 -23.88 -44.11
CA MET A 1 30.54 -24.72 -43.70
C MET A 1 30.21 -24.69 -42.18
N TYR A 2 31.17 -24.34 -41.30
CA TYR A 2 30.96 -24.32 -39.84
C TYR A 2 29.98 -23.24 -39.33
N LYS A 3 30.00 -22.02 -39.90
CA LYS A 3 29.12 -20.91 -39.49
C LYS A 3 27.63 -21.16 -39.75
N ARG A 4 27.29 -21.81 -40.87
CA ARG A 4 25.89 -22.14 -41.23
C ARG A 4 25.28 -23.18 -40.31
N ARG A 5 26.08 -24.15 -39.83
CA ARG A 5 25.63 -25.18 -38.87
C ARG A 5 25.39 -24.62 -37.47
N ARG A 6 26.19 -23.63 -37.04
CA ARG A 6 25.98 -22.91 -35.77
C ARG A 6 24.69 -22.07 -35.77
N LEU A 7 24.41 -21.36 -36.86
CA LEU A 7 23.18 -20.56 -36.99
C LEU A 7 21.91 -21.43 -36.92
N LEU A 8 21.92 -22.57 -37.62
CA LEU A 8 20.81 -23.52 -37.58
C LEU A 8 20.56 -24.09 -36.17
N ALA A 9 21.62 -24.40 -35.42
CA ALA A 9 21.49 -24.92 -34.06
C ALA A 9 20.90 -23.88 -33.09
N VAL A 10 21.31 -22.61 -33.21
CA VAL A 10 20.77 -21.50 -32.40
C VAL A 10 19.31 -21.22 -32.74
N SER A 11 18.94 -21.24 -34.03
CA SER A 11 17.55 -21.07 -34.45
C SER A 11 16.65 -22.20 -33.95
N LEU A 12 17.13 -23.45 -33.96
CA LEU A 12 16.37 -24.59 -33.42
C LEU A 12 16.15 -24.47 -31.90
N LEU A 13 17.18 -24.07 -31.16
CA LEU A 13 17.10 -23.84 -29.72
C LEU A 13 16.08 -22.74 -29.39
N MET A 14 16.13 -21.61 -30.10
CA MET A 14 15.17 -20.51 -29.90
C MET A 14 13.74 -20.92 -30.22
N LEU A 15 13.51 -21.70 -31.30
CA LEU A 15 12.17 -22.22 -31.62
C LEU A 15 11.66 -23.18 -30.54
N SER A 16 12.52 -24.05 -30.01
CA SER A 16 12.14 -24.99 -28.96
C SER A 16 11.79 -24.28 -27.64
N ALA A 17 12.54 -23.23 -27.29
CA ALA A 17 12.26 -22.41 -26.12
C ALA A 17 10.92 -21.65 -26.28
N LEU A 18 10.66 -21.09 -27.47
CA LEU A 18 9.40 -20.40 -27.75
C LEU A 18 8.19 -21.34 -27.68
N ALA A 19 8.33 -22.58 -28.19
CA ALA A 19 7.29 -23.59 -28.11
C ALA A 19 6.96 -23.98 -26.66
N LEU A 20 7.98 -24.12 -25.80
CA LEU A 20 7.79 -24.39 -24.36
C LEU A 20 7.03 -23.26 -23.65
N VAL A 21 7.32 -22.00 -23.98
CA VAL A 21 6.59 -20.85 -23.41
C VAL A 21 5.11 -20.87 -23.82
N VAL A 22 4.81 -21.13 -25.10
CA VAL A 22 3.41 -21.20 -25.58
C VAL A 22 2.63 -22.33 -24.92
N VAL A 23 3.25 -23.50 -24.72
CA VAL A 23 2.63 -24.64 -24.03
C VAL A 23 2.38 -24.33 -22.55
N ALA A 24 3.30 -23.64 -21.88
CA ALA A 24 3.12 -23.24 -20.48
C ALA A 24 1.96 -22.25 -20.31
N PHE A 25 1.81 -21.28 -21.21
CA PHE A 25 0.69 -20.33 -21.19
C PHE A 25 -0.66 -20.97 -21.56
N ALA A 26 -0.67 -21.99 -22.42
CA ALA A 26 -1.91 -22.69 -22.78
C ALA A 26 -2.48 -23.55 -21.63
N GLN A 27 -1.63 -24.02 -20.70
CA GLN A 27 -2.07 -24.88 -19.58
C GLN A 27 -2.61 -24.10 -18.38
N THR A 28 -2.39 -22.78 -18.29
CA THR A 28 -2.86 -21.95 -17.16
C THR A 28 -4.26 -21.39 -17.36
N SER A 29 -4.89 -21.63 -18.51
CA SER A 29 -6.16 -21.00 -18.91
C SER A 29 -7.42 -21.80 -18.56
N GLY A 30 -7.33 -22.78 -17.65
CA GLY A 30 -8.37 -23.81 -17.46
C GLY A 30 -8.88 -24.02 -16.03
N ALA A 31 -8.93 -22.98 -15.19
CA ALA A 31 -9.61 -23.06 -13.90
C ALA A 31 -10.98 -22.36 -14.01
N GLU A 32 -12.04 -23.16 -14.15
CA GLU A 32 -13.42 -22.68 -13.97
C GLU A 32 -13.65 -22.38 -12.49
N GLU A 33 -13.78 -21.09 -12.16
CA GLU A 33 -14.06 -20.62 -10.81
C GLU A 33 -15.56 -20.76 -10.51
N GLN A 34 -15.90 -21.63 -9.56
CA GLN A 34 -17.26 -21.77 -9.06
C GLN A 34 -17.63 -20.51 -8.27
N ALA A 35 -18.52 -19.69 -8.84
CA ALA A 35 -19.05 -18.52 -8.16
C ALA A 35 -19.95 -18.93 -6.98
N LEU A 36 -19.41 -18.84 -5.77
CA LEU A 36 -20.21 -18.83 -4.55
C LEU A 36 -20.90 -17.45 -4.41
N PRO A 37 -22.07 -17.37 -3.76
CA PRO A 37 -22.72 -16.09 -3.48
C PRO A 37 -21.81 -15.22 -2.61
N ILE A 38 -21.40 -14.05 -3.11
CA ILE A 38 -20.59 -13.09 -2.36
C ILE A 38 -21.50 -12.37 -1.37
N ASP A 39 -21.24 -12.54 -0.07
CA ASP A 39 -21.76 -11.62 0.94
C ASP A 39 -20.93 -10.32 0.85
N PRO A 40 -21.55 -9.16 0.57
CA PRO A 40 -20.83 -7.88 0.50
C PRO A 40 -20.16 -7.49 1.84
N ASN A 41 -20.44 -8.20 2.94
CA ASN A 41 -19.78 -8.06 4.24
C ASN A 41 -18.82 -9.20 4.59
N SER A 42 -18.72 -10.26 3.77
CA SER A 42 -17.70 -11.30 3.95
C SER A 42 -16.37 -10.80 3.38
N ALA A 43 -15.72 -9.91 4.13
CA ALA A 43 -14.47 -9.31 3.69
C ALA A 43 -13.33 -10.32 3.77
N GLU A 44 -12.75 -10.62 2.61
CA GLU A 44 -11.31 -10.82 2.55
C GLU A 44 -10.70 -9.80 1.60
N THR A 45 -9.96 -8.85 2.16
CA THR A 45 -8.52 -8.70 1.89
C THR A 45 -7.93 -7.69 2.87
N ASP A 46 -7.75 -8.12 4.12
CA ASP A 46 -6.76 -7.51 5.00
C ASP A 46 -5.37 -7.77 4.39
N THR A 47 -4.99 -6.92 3.44
CA THR A 47 -3.64 -6.96 2.88
C THR A 47 -2.73 -6.21 3.85
N VAL A 48 -2.07 -6.94 4.73
CA VAL A 48 -1.11 -6.36 5.67
C VAL A 48 0.09 -5.81 4.89
N LEU A 49 0.32 -4.50 5.00
CA LEU A 49 1.42 -3.79 4.35
C LEU A 49 2.64 -3.64 5.26
N ALA A 50 2.44 -3.61 6.57
CA ALA A 50 3.52 -3.44 7.55
C ALA A 50 3.15 -4.05 8.91
N GLU A 51 4.14 -4.15 9.78
CA GLU A 51 3.95 -4.38 11.20
C GLU A 51 4.63 -3.25 11.99
N ALA A 52 4.00 -2.76 13.07
CA ALA A 52 4.60 -1.81 14.01
C ALA A 52 4.41 -2.30 15.44
N ALA A 53 5.51 -2.64 16.14
CA ALA A 53 5.47 -3.10 17.53
C ALA A 53 4.44 -4.23 17.79
N GLY A 54 4.35 -5.22 16.89
CA GLY A 54 3.41 -6.34 16.98
C GLY A 54 1.99 -6.05 16.45
N LEU A 55 1.72 -4.83 15.99
CA LEU A 55 0.43 -4.44 15.38
C LEU A 55 0.52 -4.60 13.85
N PRO A 56 -0.25 -5.50 13.23
CA PRO A 56 -0.37 -5.54 11.77
C PRO A 56 -1.08 -4.29 11.27
N ILE A 57 -0.59 -3.72 10.17
CA ILE A 57 -1.13 -2.55 9.50
C ILE A 57 -1.67 -2.98 8.14
N SER A 58 -2.97 -3.08 8.04
CA SER A 58 -3.71 -3.38 6.82
C SER A 58 -3.64 -2.23 5.83
N SER A 59 -3.79 -2.53 4.55
CA SER A 59 -3.91 -1.50 3.53
C SER A 59 -5.14 -0.62 3.77
N PRO A 60 -4.98 0.71 3.87
CA PRO A 60 -6.10 1.65 3.96
C PRO A 60 -6.74 1.93 2.60
N VAL A 61 -6.25 1.32 1.51
CA VAL A 61 -6.80 1.43 0.16
C VAL A 61 -6.90 0.02 -0.43
N ARG A 62 -7.88 -0.25 -1.30
CA ARG A 62 -7.99 -1.57 -1.93
C ARG A 62 -6.75 -1.85 -2.79
N PRO A 63 -6.15 -3.06 -2.74
CA PRO A 63 -4.91 -3.36 -3.46
C PRO A 63 -4.91 -3.00 -4.95
N GLU A 64 -6.06 -3.16 -5.61
CA GLU A 64 -6.27 -2.84 -7.03
C GLU A 64 -6.30 -1.33 -7.33
N GLU A 65 -6.50 -0.49 -6.32
CA GLU A 65 -6.51 0.98 -6.41
C GLU A 65 -5.17 1.61 -5.98
N ILE A 66 -4.25 0.82 -5.41
CA ILE A 66 -2.95 1.31 -4.96
C ILE A 66 -2.08 1.65 -6.16
N THR A 67 -1.62 2.90 -6.21
CA THR A 67 -0.71 3.39 -7.26
C THR A 67 0.76 3.34 -6.85
N ALA A 68 1.08 3.46 -5.57
CA ALA A 68 2.42 3.30 -5.02
C ALA A 68 2.40 3.13 -3.49
N LEU A 69 3.45 2.53 -2.94
CA LEU A 69 3.73 2.47 -1.51
C LEU A 69 5.08 3.13 -1.22
N GLY A 70 5.11 4.08 -0.29
CA GLY A 70 6.31 4.83 0.07
C GLY A 70 6.47 4.95 1.57
N TYR A 71 7.61 4.52 2.10
CA TYR A 71 7.98 4.77 3.49
C TYR A 71 8.89 5.98 3.58
N HIS A 72 8.76 6.77 4.64
CA HIS A 72 9.67 7.88 4.91
C HIS A 72 9.82 8.16 6.41
N PRO A 73 10.86 8.91 6.81
CA PRO A 73 10.92 9.48 8.14
C PRO A 73 9.82 10.49 8.39
N GLU A 74 9.22 10.39 9.57
CA GLU A 74 8.23 11.32 10.06
C GLU A 74 8.34 11.30 11.58
N GLY A 75 8.76 12.42 12.19
CA GLY A 75 8.86 12.57 13.65
C GLY A 75 9.84 11.62 14.37
N GLU A 76 10.53 12.11 15.39
CA GLU A 76 11.43 11.25 16.18
C GLU A 76 10.68 10.33 17.15
N SER A 77 9.40 10.60 17.42
CA SER A 77 8.56 9.84 18.35
C SER A 77 7.71 8.75 17.69
N LEU A 78 7.73 8.65 16.35
CA LEU A 78 6.96 7.64 15.64
C LEU A 78 7.67 6.29 15.64
N ILE A 79 6.87 5.24 15.71
CA ILE A 79 7.36 3.86 15.77
C ILE A 79 7.78 3.43 14.37
N GLU A 80 8.97 2.84 14.29
CA GLU A 80 9.47 2.20 13.08
C GLU A 80 8.53 1.07 12.63
N MET A 81 8.07 1.15 11.38
CA MET A 81 7.35 0.06 10.73
C MET A 81 8.34 -0.93 10.11
N SER A 82 8.02 -2.22 10.21
CA SER A 82 8.62 -3.30 9.43
C SER A 82 7.78 -3.51 8.17
N PRO A 83 8.24 -3.08 6.98
CA PRO A 83 7.47 -3.22 5.75
C PRO A 83 7.33 -4.69 5.34
N ARG A 84 6.18 -5.03 4.76
CA ARG A 84 5.95 -6.30 4.06
C ARG A 84 6.02 -6.07 2.56
N GLY A 85 6.71 -6.96 1.86
CA GLY A 85 6.86 -6.89 0.40
C GLY A 85 8.31 -6.74 -0.05
N GLU A 86 8.47 -6.38 -1.31
CA GLU A 86 9.77 -6.17 -1.93
C GLU A 86 10.16 -4.68 -1.92
N ASN A 87 11.34 -4.39 -1.39
CA ASN A 87 11.89 -3.04 -1.39
C ASN A 87 12.52 -2.70 -2.74
N LEU A 88 11.91 -1.79 -3.48
CA LEU A 88 12.41 -1.33 -4.78
C LEU A 88 13.49 -0.25 -4.65
N SER A 89 13.66 0.38 -3.48
CA SER A 89 14.66 1.44 -3.31
C SER A 89 16.09 0.90 -3.22
N THR A 90 16.28 -0.39 -2.92
CA THR A 90 17.60 -0.99 -2.76
C THR A 90 18.22 -1.46 -4.08
N ASN A 91 17.46 -1.59 -5.18
CA ASN A 91 18.01 -1.92 -6.51
C ASN A 91 17.04 -1.60 -7.69
N ALA A 92 17.14 -0.40 -8.26
CA ALA A 92 16.33 0.03 -9.42
C ALA A 92 16.49 -0.85 -10.67
N PHE A 93 17.62 -1.55 -10.83
CA PHE A 93 17.91 -2.41 -11.99
C PHE A 93 17.23 -3.80 -11.90
N LEU A 94 16.89 -4.26 -10.70
CA LEU A 94 16.22 -5.55 -10.47
C LEU A 94 14.69 -5.43 -10.50
N GLY A 95 14.13 -4.25 -10.20
CA GLY A 95 12.67 -4.03 -10.20
C GLY A 95 11.96 -4.30 -11.54
N LEU A 96 12.71 -4.41 -12.64
CA LEU A 96 12.19 -4.81 -13.97
C LEU A 96 12.06 -6.34 -14.13
N LEU A 97 12.68 -7.13 -13.25
CA LEU A 97 12.74 -8.59 -13.32
C LEU A 97 11.99 -9.28 -12.17
N THR A 98 11.55 -8.51 -11.18
CA THR A 98 10.93 -9.05 -9.97
C THR A 98 9.41 -8.94 -10.02
N THR A 99 8.74 -9.98 -9.52
CA THR A 99 7.27 -10.09 -9.54
C THR A 99 6.64 -9.74 -8.20
N GLY A 100 7.40 -9.21 -7.23
CA GLY A 100 7.00 -9.11 -5.83
C GLY A 100 7.32 -10.39 -5.05
N SER A 101 7.77 -10.24 -3.79
CA SER A 101 8.22 -11.35 -2.92
C SER A 101 7.09 -12.01 -2.12
N THR A 102 5.89 -11.43 -2.11
CA THR A 102 4.71 -11.94 -1.40
C THR A 102 3.68 -12.52 -2.37
N PRO A 103 2.75 -13.38 -1.91
CA PRO A 103 1.62 -13.82 -2.74
C PRO A 103 0.83 -12.65 -3.34
N GLU A 104 0.70 -11.57 -2.57
CA GLU A 104 0.00 -10.34 -2.95
C GLU A 104 0.86 -9.40 -3.82
N LYS A 105 2.11 -9.77 -4.10
CA LYS A 105 3.08 -9.02 -4.93
C LYS A 105 3.31 -7.58 -4.45
N ILE A 106 3.34 -7.38 -3.13
CA ILE A 106 3.53 -6.06 -2.52
C ILE A 106 4.93 -5.54 -2.84
N ARG A 107 5.00 -4.30 -3.33
CA ARG A 107 6.24 -3.60 -3.67
C ARG A 107 6.19 -2.20 -3.07
N TYR A 108 7.29 -1.77 -2.46
CA TYR A 108 7.37 -0.47 -1.80
C TYR A 108 8.71 0.21 -2.05
N ASN A 109 8.76 1.51 -1.79
CA ASN A 109 10.00 2.29 -1.80
C ASN A 109 10.26 2.88 -0.41
N VAL A 110 11.51 2.90 0.02
CA VAL A 110 11.93 3.79 1.11
C VAL A 110 12.40 5.10 0.47
N MET A 111 11.65 6.16 0.71
CA MET A 111 11.87 7.47 0.11
C MET A 111 12.96 8.25 0.86
N PRO A 112 13.75 9.11 0.17
CA PRO A 112 14.78 9.92 0.81
C PRO A 112 14.22 10.78 1.94
N ALA A 113 14.95 10.82 3.07
CA ALA A 113 14.58 11.58 4.26
C ALA A 113 14.39 13.09 3.98
N GLY A 114 15.20 13.66 3.09
CA GLY A 114 15.30 15.11 2.95
C GLY A 114 15.77 15.72 4.28
N SER A 115 14.97 16.64 4.83
CA SER A 115 15.20 17.25 6.15
C SER A 115 14.37 16.60 7.27
N ARG A 116 13.61 15.54 7.00
CA ARG A 116 12.78 14.86 8.01
C ARG A 116 13.66 14.03 8.95
N LEU A 117 13.32 14.04 10.23
CA LEU A 117 13.96 13.25 11.28
C LEU A 117 13.12 12.01 11.61
N GLY A 118 13.70 11.07 12.37
CA GLY A 118 13.04 9.82 12.75
C GLY A 118 13.49 8.60 11.94
N SER A 119 12.81 7.46 12.16
CA SER A 119 13.10 6.20 11.45
C SER A 119 12.78 6.30 9.97
N LEU A 120 13.55 5.65 9.08
CA LEU A 120 13.30 5.64 7.63
C LEU A 120 11.92 5.09 7.24
N THR A 121 11.26 4.36 8.14
CA THR A 121 9.92 3.80 7.96
C THR A 121 8.95 4.25 9.06
N GLY A 122 9.14 5.47 9.59
CA GLY A 122 8.25 6.05 10.61
C GLY A 122 6.84 6.37 10.11
N ALA A 123 6.69 6.59 8.80
CA ALA A 123 5.41 6.78 8.12
C ALA A 123 5.33 5.95 6.82
N LEU A 124 4.10 5.61 6.44
CA LEU A 124 3.75 4.88 5.23
C LEU A 124 2.73 5.69 4.43
N ASP A 125 3.12 6.15 3.25
CA ASP A 125 2.24 6.71 2.25
C ASP A 125 1.66 5.60 1.37
N VAL A 126 0.33 5.52 1.31
CA VAL A 126 -0.43 4.61 0.46
C VAL A 126 -1.10 5.42 -0.62
N GLY A 127 -0.51 5.38 -1.82
CA GLY A 127 -0.93 6.18 -2.96
C GLY A 127 -2.15 5.62 -3.65
N ALA A 128 -3.08 6.50 -4.02
CA ALA A 128 -4.27 6.18 -4.81
C ALA A 128 -4.76 7.44 -5.55
N GLU A 129 -5.74 7.29 -6.43
CA GLU A 129 -6.40 8.46 -7.03
C GLU A 129 -7.15 9.27 -5.95
N ALA A 130 -7.28 10.59 -6.15
CA ALA A 130 -8.12 11.40 -5.25
C ALA A 130 -9.55 10.83 -5.24
N ARG A 131 -10.22 10.93 -4.09
CA ARG A 131 -11.57 10.42 -3.83
C ARG A 131 -11.70 8.90 -3.77
N THR A 132 -10.60 8.15 -3.91
CA THR A 132 -10.57 6.71 -3.63
C THR A 132 -10.97 6.46 -2.17
N THR A 133 -11.78 5.43 -1.89
CA THR A 133 -12.21 5.13 -0.52
C THR A 133 -11.02 4.76 0.36
N VAL A 134 -10.98 5.34 1.56
CA VAL A 134 -9.99 5.02 2.59
C VAL A 134 -10.64 4.12 3.63
N TYR A 135 -9.99 3.02 3.97
CA TYR A 135 -10.41 2.05 4.97
C TYR A 135 -9.53 2.12 6.22
N SER A 136 -10.08 1.64 7.34
CA SER A 136 -9.32 1.52 8.58
C SER A 136 -8.13 0.57 8.39
N PRO A 137 -6.89 0.94 8.75
CA PRO A 137 -5.75 0.05 8.64
C PRO A 137 -5.63 -0.94 9.82
N VAL A 138 -6.47 -0.78 10.87
CA VAL A 138 -6.43 -1.60 12.08
C VAL A 138 -7.82 -1.81 12.67
N ASN A 139 -7.98 -2.89 13.43
CA ASN A 139 -9.13 -3.10 14.30
C ASN A 139 -9.03 -2.17 15.52
N GLY A 140 -10.09 -1.44 15.84
CA GLY A 140 -10.03 -0.53 16.98
C GLY A 140 -11.23 0.38 17.15
N THR A 141 -10.97 1.53 17.74
CA THR A 141 -11.96 2.59 17.97
C THR A 141 -11.38 3.93 17.57
N VAL A 142 -12.12 4.70 16.78
CA VAL A 142 -11.73 6.09 16.48
C VAL A 142 -11.75 6.90 17.76
N VAL A 143 -10.64 7.56 18.09
CA VAL A 143 -10.53 8.40 19.30
C VAL A 143 -10.60 9.89 18.98
N ALA A 144 -10.21 10.28 17.76
CA ALA A 144 -10.30 11.65 17.30
C ALA A 144 -10.38 11.70 15.77
N ILE A 145 -11.03 12.74 15.27
CA ILE A 145 -10.95 13.20 13.89
C ILE A 145 -10.65 14.69 13.98
N ARG A 146 -9.59 15.15 13.33
CA ARG A 146 -9.15 16.55 13.38
C ARG A 146 -8.78 17.04 11.99
N PRO A 147 -8.91 18.34 11.70
CA PRO A 147 -8.42 18.90 10.45
C PRO A 147 -6.94 18.57 10.23
N ASP A 148 -6.58 18.28 8.99
CA ASP A 148 -5.19 18.06 8.60
C ASP A 148 -4.38 19.35 8.80
N PRO A 149 -3.17 19.28 9.39
CA PRO A 149 -2.39 20.49 9.69
C PRO A 149 -1.95 21.26 8.43
N VAL A 150 -1.94 20.61 7.26
CA VAL A 150 -1.50 21.21 6.01
C VAL A 150 -2.70 21.56 5.12
N LEU A 151 -3.64 20.64 4.97
CA LEU A 151 -4.82 20.81 4.10
C LEU A 151 -6.01 21.46 4.81
N GLN A 152 -6.00 21.54 6.14
CA GLN A 152 -7.06 22.14 6.96
C GLN A 152 -8.42 21.54 6.61
N ASP A 153 -9.42 22.35 6.23
CA ASP A 153 -10.78 21.88 5.95
C ASP A 153 -10.88 20.90 4.76
N ALA A 154 -9.84 20.78 3.94
CA ALA A 154 -9.82 19.87 2.78
C ALA A 154 -9.44 18.42 3.13
N ALA A 155 -8.92 18.15 4.34
CA ALA A 155 -8.58 16.81 4.77
C ALA A 155 -8.55 16.67 6.30
N ASN A 156 -8.48 15.45 6.78
CA ASN A 156 -8.49 15.15 8.20
C ASN A 156 -7.40 14.14 8.57
N VAL A 157 -7.07 14.13 9.85
CA VAL A 157 -6.36 13.06 10.53
C VAL A 157 -7.35 12.28 11.37
N VAL A 158 -7.52 11.01 11.05
CA VAL A 158 -8.30 10.04 11.84
C VAL A 158 -7.34 9.30 12.75
N GLU A 159 -7.56 9.38 14.06
CA GLU A 159 -6.79 8.63 15.05
C GLU A 159 -7.58 7.45 15.57
N ILE A 160 -6.96 6.29 15.54
CA ILE A 160 -7.55 5.02 15.95
C ILE A 160 -6.73 4.47 17.13
N LYS A 161 -7.43 4.07 18.19
CA LYS A 161 -6.88 3.24 19.25
C LYS A 161 -7.09 1.77 18.87
N PRO A 162 -6.02 1.01 18.59
CA PRO A 162 -6.14 -0.41 18.29
C PRO A 162 -6.72 -1.19 19.48
N VAL A 163 -7.46 -2.26 19.18
CA VAL A 163 -8.10 -3.09 20.22
C VAL A 163 -7.07 -3.89 21.04
N ASP A 164 -6.10 -4.52 20.36
CA ASP A 164 -5.13 -5.43 20.99
C ASP A 164 -3.87 -4.72 21.53
N THR A 165 -3.66 -3.46 21.13
CA THR A 165 -2.51 -2.63 21.53
C THR A 165 -2.94 -1.21 21.93
N PRO A 166 -3.75 -1.06 23.01
CA PRO A 166 -4.39 0.21 23.37
C PRO A 166 -3.41 1.34 23.78
N GLN A 167 -2.15 1.00 24.06
CA GLN A 167 -1.04 1.94 24.29
C GLN A 167 -0.52 2.61 23.00
N LEU A 168 -0.99 2.17 21.83
CA LEU A 168 -0.64 2.75 20.54
C LEU A 168 -1.75 3.66 20.02
N ARG A 169 -1.38 4.60 19.15
CA ARG A 169 -2.32 5.33 18.29
C ARG A 169 -1.86 5.18 16.87
N VAL A 170 -2.81 4.86 15.99
CA VAL A 170 -2.62 4.82 14.55
C VAL A 170 -3.30 6.05 13.98
N SER A 171 -2.52 6.89 13.32
CA SER A 171 -3.00 8.09 12.65
C SER A 171 -3.06 7.84 11.15
N VAL A 172 -4.21 8.16 10.54
CA VAL A 172 -4.41 8.16 9.09
C VAL A 172 -4.69 9.61 8.67
N SER A 173 -3.72 10.26 8.04
CA SER A 173 -3.83 11.65 7.56
C SER A 173 -4.18 11.72 6.08
N LEU A 174 -4.48 12.93 5.59
CA LEU A 174 -4.93 13.21 4.23
C LEU A 174 -6.25 12.50 3.86
N VAL A 175 -7.13 12.31 4.85
CA VAL A 175 -8.47 11.74 4.64
C VAL A 175 -9.49 12.85 4.37
N GLY A 176 -9.92 12.99 3.12
CA GLY A 176 -11.03 13.86 2.70
C GLY A 176 -12.39 13.20 2.91
N ASP A 177 -13.46 13.98 2.81
CA ASP A 177 -14.87 13.51 2.83
C ASP A 177 -15.12 12.38 3.85
N ILE A 178 -14.94 12.66 5.14
CA ILE A 178 -15.11 11.68 6.22
C ILE A 178 -16.48 10.99 6.10
N ASP A 179 -16.47 9.66 6.22
CA ASP A 179 -17.68 8.86 6.15
C ASP A 179 -18.65 9.24 7.27
N ALA A 180 -19.94 9.41 6.92
CA ALA A 180 -20.95 9.89 7.83
C ALA A 180 -21.22 8.94 9.02
N GLU A 181 -20.85 7.66 8.88
CA GLU A 181 -20.99 6.64 9.92
C GLU A 181 -19.78 6.58 10.87
N VAL A 182 -18.69 7.28 10.53
CA VAL A 182 -17.46 7.30 11.31
C VAL A 182 -17.32 8.60 12.11
N GLY A 183 -17.17 8.45 13.43
CA GLY A 183 -16.88 9.55 14.34
C GLY A 183 -16.13 9.07 15.58
N PRO A 184 -15.79 9.98 16.51
CA PRO A 184 -15.21 9.60 17.79
C PRO A 184 -16.07 8.55 18.50
N LYS A 185 -15.42 7.48 18.96
CA LYS A 185 -15.98 6.26 19.57
C LYS A 185 -16.58 5.24 18.60
N SER A 186 -16.59 5.50 17.29
CA SER A 186 -17.00 4.47 16.32
C SER A 186 -16.02 3.29 16.34
N PRO A 187 -16.50 2.04 16.40
CA PRO A 187 -15.67 0.86 16.19
C PRO A 187 -15.28 0.78 14.70
N VAL A 188 -14.06 0.32 14.43
CA VAL A 188 -13.56 0.15 13.07
C VAL A 188 -12.91 -1.21 12.92
N THR A 189 -13.09 -1.81 11.74
CA THR A 189 -12.51 -3.10 11.36
C THR A 189 -11.52 -2.90 10.21
N ALA A 190 -10.34 -3.49 10.35
CA ALA A 190 -9.24 -3.34 9.42
C ALA A 190 -9.64 -3.80 8.01
N GLY A 191 -9.32 -3.00 6.99
CA GLY A 191 -9.66 -3.28 5.60
C GLY A 191 -11.17 -3.31 5.27
N MET A 192 -12.05 -2.99 6.23
CA MET A 192 -13.50 -3.09 6.07
C MET A 192 -14.23 -1.77 6.29
N THR A 193 -13.95 -1.09 7.41
CA THR A 193 -14.66 0.16 7.73
C THR A 193 -14.09 1.30 6.91
N ALA A 194 -14.91 1.90 6.05
CA ALA A 194 -14.56 3.13 5.34
C ALA A 194 -14.44 4.28 6.33
N LEU A 195 -13.35 5.04 6.25
CA LEU A 195 -13.08 6.24 7.06
C LEU A 195 -13.47 7.52 6.31
N GLY A 196 -13.42 7.49 4.98
CA GLY A 196 -13.63 8.63 4.09
C GLY A 196 -12.99 8.35 2.74
N SER A 197 -12.31 9.34 2.17
CA SER A 197 -11.63 9.21 0.89
C SER A 197 -10.25 9.84 0.86
N VAL A 198 -9.43 9.50 -0.13
CA VAL A 198 -8.11 10.11 -0.35
C VAL A 198 -8.32 11.57 -0.74
N ALA A 199 -7.77 12.51 0.03
CA ALA A 199 -7.82 13.93 -0.31
C ALA A 199 -6.99 14.23 -1.57
N ASP A 200 -7.41 15.24 -2.34
CA ASP A 200 -6.62 15.74 -3.48
C ASP A 200 -5.48 16.65 -3.00
N SER A 201 -4.48 16.05 -2.36
CA SER A 201 -3.35 16.79 -1.80
C SER A 201 -2.44 17.40 -2.86
N ALA A 202 -2.43 16.87 -4.07
CA ALA A 202 -1.60 17.37 -5.17
C ALA A 202 -2.03 18.76 -5.69
N GLU A 203 -3.25 19.24 -5.38
CA GLU A 203 -3.64 20.63 -5.70
C GLU A 203 -2.90 21.66 -4.82
N VAL A 204 -2.48 21.25 -3.63
CA VAL A 204 -1.87 22.12 -2.61
C VAL A 204 -0.39 21.80 -2.41
N LEU A 205 -0.03 20.52 -2.50
CA LEU A 205 1.28 19.98 -2.19
C LEU A 205 1.97 19.42 -3.44
N LYS A 206 3.24 19.09 -3.27
CA LYS A 206 4.00 18.27 -4.22
C LYS A 206 4.38 16.97 -3.51
N PRO A 207 3.48 15.96 -3.50
CA PRO A 207 3.74 14.71 -2.80
C PRO A 207 5.05 14.07 -3.24
N GLN A 208 5.88 13.64 -2.30
CA GLN A 208 7.13 12.94 -2.62
C GLN A 208 6.85 11.64 -3.37
N LEU A 209 5.73 10.98 -3.03
CA LEU A 209 5.25 9.76 -3.67
C LEU A 209 5.04 9.92 -5.18
N ALA A 210 4.80 11.14 -5.69
CA ALA A 210 4.66 11.41 -7.12
C ALA A 210 5.90 10.99 -7.94
N GLY A 211 7.09 10.93 -7.32
CA GLY A 211 8.30 10.41 -7.96
C GLY A 211 8.33 8.89 -8.13
N TYR A 212 7.36 8.17 -7.56
CA TYR A 212 7.30 6.71 -7.49
C TYR A 212 6.03 6.12 -8.11
N THR A 213 5.16 6.97 -8.67
CA THR A 213 3.93 6.60 -9.37
C THR A 213 3.85 7.33 -10.71
N SER A 214 3.00 6.85 -11.62
CA SER A 214 2.66 7.57 -12.85
C SER A 214 1.59 8.65 -12.65
N GLY A 215 0.94 8.68 -11.47
CA GLY A 215 -0.10 9.64 -11.10
C GLY A 215 0.42 10.91 -10.40
N SER A 216 -0.49 11.66 -9.79
CA SER A 216 -0.19 12.90 -9.04
C SER A 216 0.53 12.67 -7.71
N GLY A 217 0.56 11.42 -7.21
CA GLY A 217 1.10 11.09 -5.90
C GLY A 217 0.12 11.37 -4.74
N ASN A 218 -1.17 11.54 -5.02
CA ASN A 218 -2.20 11.56 -3.97
C ASN A 218 -2.13 10.26 -3.15
N HIS A 219 -2.30 10.38 -1.84
CA HIS A 219 -2.11 9.30 -0.88
C HIS A 219 -2.79 9.63 0.46
N VAL A 220 -2.96 8.60 1.28
CA VAL A 220 -3.06 8.76 2.74
C VAL A 220 -1.73 8.41 3.38
N THR A 221 -1.43 9.01 4.54
CA THR A 221 -0.25 8.63 5.34
C THR A 221 -0.71 7.92 6.61
N VAL A 222 -0.14 6.75 6.86
CA VAL A 222 -0.30 5.98 8.09
C VAL A 222 0.93 6.17 8.95
N SER A 223 0.73 6.50 10.23
CA SER A 223 1.81 6.56 11.22
C SER A 223 1.36 6.06 12.58
N ILE A 224 2.33 5.64 13.41
CA ILE A 224 2.06 5.03 14.70
C ILE A 224 2.86 5.72 15.78
N SER A 225 2.20 6.09 16.88
CA SER A 225 2.83 6.63 18.08
C SER A 225 2.46 5.83 19.33
N ARG A 226 3.28 5.95 20.36
CA ARG A 226 2.95 5.46 21.70
C ARG A 226 2.23 6.58 22.47
N VAL A 227 1.23 6.21 23.25
CA VAL A 227 0.58 7.09 24.22
C VAL A 227 0.94 6.58 25.60
N ASP A 228 1.52 7.48 26.39
CA ASP A 228 1.85 7.25 27.80
C ASP A 228 0.61 7.36 28.70
#